data_AF-A0A5C8MI03-F1
#
_entry.id   AF-A0A5C8MI03-F1
#
_cell.length_a   1.000
_cell.length_b   1.000
_cell.length_c   1.000
_cell.angle_alpha   90.00
_cell.angle_beta   90.00
_cell.angle_gamma   90.00
#
_symmetry.space_group_name_H-M   'P 1'
#
loop_
_entity.id
_entity.type
_entity.pdbx_description
1 polymer ?
#
loop_
_entity_poly.entity_id
_entity_poly.type
_entity_poly.pdbx_seq_one_letter_code
_entity_poly.pdbx_strand_id
1 'polypeptide(L)' 'MGKLMRAAITKQKRFYIDKLLQTGLFHDSAALKQWTVSGLRREYEQYGIRMKKRGE' A
#
# COMPACT_ATOMS: atom_id res chain seq x y z
N MET A 1 -14.23 -21.81 6.23
CA MET A 1 -13.09 -20.86 6.18
C MET A 1 -13.12 -20.10 4.87
N GLY A 2 -13.37 -18.79 4.84
CA GLY A 2 -13.31 -18.07 3.54
C GLY A 2 -13.85 -16.64 3.53
N LYS A 3 -14.75 -16.30 4.45
CA LYS A 3 -15.31 -14.93 4.56
C LYS A 3 -14.36 -13.97 5.30
N LEU A 4 -13.72 -14.44 6.37
CA LEU A 4 -12.81 -13.67 7.21
C LEU A 4 -11.48 -13.35 6.50
N MET A 5 -10.91 -14.31 5.76
CA MET A 5 -9.69 -14.08 4.97
C MET A 5 -9.91 -13.06 3.86
N ARG A 6 -11.05 -13.12 3.15
CA ARG A 6 -11.40 -12.12 2.14
C ARG A 6 -11.54 -10.72 2.76
N ALA A 7 -12.22 -10.62 3.90
CA ALA A 7 -12.35 -9.35 4.62
C ALA A 7 -10.99 -8.80 5.09
N ALA A 8 -10.10 -9.67 5.58
CA ALA A 8 -8.75 -9.30 5.99
C ALA A 8 -7.92 -8.79 4.80
N ILE A 9 -7.96 -9.46 3.64
CA ILE A 9 -7.27 -9.05 2.42
C ILE A 9 -7.80 -7.70 1.93
N THR A 10 -9.12 -7.49 1.93
CA THR A 10 -9.71 -6.21 1.54
C THR A 10 -9.31 -5.09 2.50
N LYS A 11 -9.31 -5.35 3.80
CA LYS A 11 -8.87 -4.39 4.83
C LYS A 11 -7.39 -4.04 4.68
N GLN A 12 -6.55 -5.04 4.45
CA GLN A 12 -5.12 -4.88 4.25
C GLN A 12 -4.81 -4.11 2.97
N LYS A 13 -5.53 -4.39 1.86
CA LYS A 13 -5.44 -3.60 0.63
C LYS A 13 -5.77 -2.13 0.89
N ARG A 14 -6.90 -1.86 1.55
CA ARG A 14 -7.37 -0.51 1.84
C ARG A 14 -6.41 0.25 2.76
N PHE A 15 -5.80 -0.44 3.72
CA PHE A 15 -4.76 0.11 4.59
C PHE A 15 -3.52 0.59 3.81
N TYR A 16 -2.99 -0.24 2.90
CA TYR A 16 -1.81 0.17 2.12
C TYR A 16 -2.13 1.27 1.11
N ILE A 17 -3.33 1.25 0.49
CA ILE A 17 -3.79 2.34 -0.38
C ILE A 17 -3.81 3.66 0.40
N ASP A 18 -4.41 3.66 1.59
CA ASP A 18 -4.49 4.85 2.44
C ASP A 18 -3.11 5.36 2.85
N LYS A 19 -2.21 4.46 3.27
CA LYS A 19 -0.82 4.81 3.58
C LYS A 19 -0.06 5.39 2.39
N LEU A 20 -0.24 4.83 1.19
CA LEU A 20 0.40 5.32 -0.03
C LEU A 20 -0.21 6.63 -0.56
N LEU A 21 -1.49 6.89 -0.30
CA LEU A 21 -2.09 8.20 -0.55
C LEU A 21 -1.53 9.25 0.41
N GLN A 22 -1.34 8.89 1.69
CA GLN A 22 -0.75 9.80 2.70
C GLN A 22 0.70 10.18 2.41
N THR A 23 1.46 9.38 1.66
CA THR A 23 2.83 9.77 1.27
C THR A 23 2.85 10.86 0.18
N GLY A 24 1.70 11.19 -0.42
CA GLY A 24 1.57 12.18 -1.49
C GLY A 24 2.18 11.76 -2.83
N LEU A 25 2.76 10.56 -2.92
CA LEU A 25 3.32 10.01 -4.16
C LEU A 25 2.25 9.54 -5.13
N PHE A 26 1.12 9.13 -4.60
CA PHE A 26 -0.01 8.64 -5.38
C PHE A 26 -1.18 9.57 -5.12
N HIS A 27 -1.59 10.33 -6.13
CA HIS A 27 -2.85 11.06 -6.11
C HIS A 27 -4.01 10.20 -6.61
N ASP A 28 -3.72 9.20 -7.45
CA ASP A 28 -4.75 8.40 -8.08
C ASP A 28 -5.07 7.14 -7.28
N SER A 29 -6.18 7.18 -6.54
CA SER A 29 -6.67 6.05 -5.76
C SER A 29 -7.18 4.91 -6.65
N ALA A 30 -7.54 5.17 -7.91
CA ALA A 30 -8.02 4.16 -8.85
C ALA A 30 -6.85 3.30 -9.36
N ALA A 31 -5.70 3.91 -9.64
CA ALA A 31 -4.45 3.24 -9.93
C ALA A 31 -4.05 2.33 -8.76
N LEU A 32 -4.06 2.84 -7.52
CA LEU A 32 -3.76 2.04 -6.33
C LEU A 32 -4.76 0.88 -6.10
N LYS A 33 -6.02 1.03 -6.51
CA LYS A 33 -7.01 -0.06 -6.48
C LYS A 33 -6.73 -1.14 -7.54
N GLN A 34 -6.10 -0.83 -8.65
CA GLN A 34 -5.69 -1.83 -9.65
C GLN A 34 -4.49 -2.66 -9.17
N TRP A 35 -3.69 -2.13 -8.25
CA TRP A 35 -2.54 -2.83 -7.69
C TRP A 35 -2.96 -3.96 -6.73
N THR A 36 -2.15 -5.01 -6.68
CA THR A 36 -2.29 -6.12 -5.72
C THR A 36 -1.78 -5.72 -4.34
N VAL A 37 -2.24 -6.39 -3.28
CA VAL A 37 -1.78 -6.14 -1.91
C VAL A 37 -0.25 -6.26 -1.80
N SER A 38 0.34 -7.24 -2.48
CA SER A 38 1.79 -7.44 -2.53
C SER A 38 2.51 -6.28 -3.24
N GLY A 39 1.93 -5.72 -4.30
CA GLY A 39 2.48 -4.55 -5.00
C GLY A 39 2.46 -3.31 -4.12
N LEU A 40 1.32 -3.02 -3.48
CA LEU A 40 1.18 -1.91 -2.54
C LEU A 40 2.14 -2.04 -1.36
N ARG A 41 2.28 -3.25 -0.82
CA ARG A 41 3.21 -3.55 0.28
C ARG A 41 4.66 -3.34 -0.15
N ARG A 42 5.06 -3.85 -1.32
CA ARG A 42 6.43 -3.68 -1.86
C ARG A 42 6.77 -2.21 -2.05
N GLU A 43 5.84 -1.43 -2.59
CA GLU A 43 6.04 0.01 -2.80
C GLU A 43 6.15 0.76 -1.47
N TYR A 44 5.32 0.41 -0.49
CA TYR A 44 5.41 0.96 0.87
C TYR A 44 6.75 0.64 1.54
N GLU A 45 7.22 -0.60 1.45
CA GLU A 45 8.54 -1.01 1.99
C GLU A 45 9.69 -0.32 1.25
N GLN A 46 9.63 -0.24 -0.09
CA GLN A 46 10.59 0.51 -0.90
C GLN A 46 10.64 1.99 -0.55
N TYR A 47 9.48 2.60 -0.31
CA TYR A 47 9.39 3.99 0.13
C TYR A 47 10.09 4.20 1.47
N GLY A 48 9.86 3.33 2.45
CA GLY A 48 10.56 3.38 3.74
C GLY A 48 12.08 3.30 3.58
N ILE A 49 12.57 2.44 2.68
CA ILE A 49 14.00 2.31 2.37
C ILE A 49 14.55 3.56 1.66
N ARG A 50 13.81 4.12 0.70
CA ARG A 50 14.20 5.34 -0.05
C ARG A 50 14.23 6.57 0.85
N MET A 51 13.26 6.72 1.75
CA MET A 51 13.24 7.80 2.74
C MET A 51 14.40 7.65 3.74
N LYS A 52 14.70 6.42 4.18
CA LYS A 52 15.83 6.16 5.08
C LYS A 52 17.19 6.53 4.47
N LYS A 53 17.36 6.33 3.15
CA LYS A 53 18.60 6.69 2.42
C LYS A 53 18.76 8.18 2.13
N ARG A 54 17.73 9.01 2.32
CA ARG A 54 17.78 10.46 2.03
C ARG A 54 18.15 11.30 3.26
N GLY A 55 18.45 10.65 4.38
CA GLY A 55 18.86 11.26 5.65
C GLY A 55 20.27 10.86 6.12
N GLU A 56 21.10 10.29 5.24
CA GLU A 56 22.56 10.11 5.47
C GLU A 56 23.34 11.11 4.62
#